data_AF-A0A967PWB8-F1
#
_entry.id   AF-A0A967PWB8-F1
#
_cell.length_a   1.000
_cell.length_b   1.000
_cell.length_c   1.000
_cell.angle_alpha   90.00
_cell.angle_beta   90.00
_cell.angle_gamma   90.00
#
_symmetry.space_group_name_H-M   'P 1'
#
loop_
_entity.id
_entity.type
_entity.pdbx_description
1 polymer ?
#
loop_
_entity_poly.entity_id
_entity_poly.type
_entity_poly.pdbx_seq_one_letter_code
_entity_poly.pdbx_strand_id
1 'polypeptide(L)'
;MDYFIQLFLSGLTRGSIYALIALGYTMVYGIIQLINFAHGEIYMIGAFVALIVSGVLTIYGFTGVSILILAAMVAMIYAAAYGYTLEKIAYRPLRGAPRLSPLISA
;
A
#
# COMPACT_ATOMS: atom_id res chain seq x y z
N MET A 1 34.61 -2.09 -6.22
CA MET A 1 33.46 -2.41 -7.10
C MET A 1 32.19 -2.59 -6.29
N ASP A 2 32.29 -3.21 -5.11
CA ASP A 2 31.13 -3.54 -4.26
C ASP A 2 30.32 -2.32 -3.81
N TYR A 3 30.98 -1.22 -3.45
CA TYR A 3 30.30 0.03 -3.06
C TYR A 3 29.43 0.58 -4.19
N PHE A 4 29.92 0.56 -5.43
CA PHE A 4 29.16 0.99 -6.60
C PHE A 4 27.95 0.08 -6.84
N ILE A 5 28.14 -1.24 -6.78
CA ILE A 5 27.06 -2.23 -6.95
C ILE A 5 26.00 -2.04 -5.86
N GLN A 6 26.40 -1.82 -4.62
CA GLN A 6 25.49 -1.57 -3.50
C GLN A 6 24.68 -0.29 -3.70
N LEU A 7 25.32 0.82 -4.11
CA LEU A 7 24.64 2.09 -4.42
C LEU A 7 23.67 1.94 -5.59
N PHE A 8 24.07 1.21 -6.63
CA PHE A 8 23.24 0.94 -7.79
C PHE A 8 21.98 0.15 -7.40
N LEU A 9 22.15 -0.97 -6.67
CA LEU A 9 21.02 -1.78 -6.19
C LEU A 9 20.13 -1.03 -5.20
N SER A 10 20.72 -0.23 -4.30
CA SER A 10 19.97 0.59 -3.35
C SER A 10 19.16 1.69 -4.07
N GLY A 11 19.76 2.33 -5.07
CA GLY A 11 19.10 3.32 -5.92
C GLY A 11 17.96 2.70 -6.72
N LEU A 12 18.18 1.53 -7.32
CA LEU A 12 17.15 0.79 -8.06
C LEU A 12 15.97 0.42 -7.15
N THR A 13 16.25 -0.09 -5.95
CA THR A 13 15.22 -0.48 -4.98
C THR A 13 14.35 0.71 -4.56
N ARG A 14 14.98 1.86 -4.25
CA ARG A 14 14.24 3.08 -3.90
C ARG A 14 13.47 3.64 -5.10
N GLY A 15 14.09 3.65 -6.28
CA GLY A 15 13.47 4.07 -7.53
C GLY A 15 12.24 3.23 -7.86
N SER A 16 12.30 1.90 -7.70
CA SER A 16 11.16 1.02 -7.93
C SER A 16 10.02 1.27 -6.93
N ILE A 17 10.33 1.56 -5.66
CA ILE A 17 9.30 1.94 -4.67
C ILE A 17 8.61 3.22 -5.11
N TYR A 18 9.36 4.26 -5.49
CA TYR A 18 8.76 5.52 -5.96
C TYR A 18 7.96 5.35 -7.26
N ALA A 19 8.45 4.53 -8.20
CA ALA A 19 7.73 4.22 -9.43
C ALA A 19 6.41 3.47 -9.16
N LEU A 20 6.42 2.49 -8.24
CA LEU A 20 5.21 1.77 -7.83
C LEU A 20 4.19 2.69 -7.15
N ILE A 21 4.66 3.60 -6.28
CA ILE A 21 3.80 4.60 -5.64
C ILE A 21 3.16 5.51 -6.71
N ALA A 22 3.96 6.05 -7.63
CA ALA A 22 3.46 6.90 -8.70
C ALA A 22 2.42 6.16 -9.58
N LEU A 23 2.71 4.91 -9.93
CA LEU A 23 1.79 4.07 -10.71
C LEU A 23 0.47 3.83 -9.96
N GLY A 24 0.52 3.53 -8.66
CA GLY A 24 -0.67 3.42 -7.81
C GLY A 24 -1.56 4.67 -7.83
N TYR A 25 -0.96 5.84 -7.62
CA TYR A 25 -1.67 7.12 -7.68
C TYR A 25 -2.29 7.39 -9.06
N THR A 26 -1.57 7.09 -10.16
CA THR A 26 -2.11 7.27 -11.52
C THR A 26 -3.25 6.33 -11.84
N MET A 27 -3.26 5.09 -11.31
CA MET A 27 -4.36 4.16 -11.53
C MET A 27 -5.64 4.61 -10.81
N VAL A 28 -5.52 5.04 -9.55
CA VAL A 28 -6.68 5.54 -8.79
C VAL A 28 -7.25 6.80 -9.44
N TYR A 29 -6.39 7.76 -9.79
CA TYR A 29 -6.84 8.97 -10.48
C TYR A 29 -7.38 8.68 -11.89
N GLY A 30 -6.80 7.73 -12.62
CA GLY A 30 -7.25 7.36 -13.96
C GLY A 30 -8.66 6.75 -13.97
N ILE A 31 -9.02 5.98 -12.94
CA ILE A 31 -10.35 5.35 -12.82
C ILE A 31 -11.36 6.31 -12.19
N ILE A 32 -10.98 7.01 -11.12
CA ILE A 32 -11.90 7.79 -10.29
C ILE A 32 -11.95 9.28 -10.70
N GLN A 33 -10.92 9.79 -11.39
CA GLN A 33 -10.75 11.20 -11.79
C GLN A 33 -10.83 12.21 -10.63
N LEU A 34 -10.60 11.74 -9.40
CA LEU A 34 -10.64 12.52 -8.18
C LEU A 34 -9.30 12.37 -7.43
N ILE A 35 -8.79 13.46 -6.88
CA ILE A 35 -7.59 13.45 -6.03
C ILE A 35 -8.00 12.78 -4.72
N ASN A 36 -7.37 11.65 -4.38
CA ASN A 36 -7.72 10.86 -3.19
C ASN A 36 -6.49 10.75 -2.26
N PHE A 37 -6.62 11.22 -1.03
CA PHE A 37 -5.55 11.17 -0.02
C PHE A 37 -5.50 9.84 0.77
N ALA A 38 -6.59 9.07 0.78
CA ALA A 38 -6.67 7.77 1.46
C ALA A 38 -5.73 6.71 0.87
N HIS A 39 -5.17 6.94 -0.33
CA HIS A 39 -4.18 6.01 -0.87
C HIS A 39 -2.95 5.88 0.04
N GLY A 40 -2.54 6.99 0.69
CA GLY A 40 -1.48 6.97 1.70
C GLY A 40 -1.88 6.20 2.96
N GLU A 41 -3.14 6.28 3.36
CA GLU A 41 -3.66 5.55 4.53
C GLU A 41 -3.71 4.04 4.28
N ILE A 42 -4.14 3.60 3.10
CA ILE A 42 -4.15 2.18 2.71
C ILE A 42 -2.73 1.62 2.71
N TYR A 43 -1.76 2.38 2.20
CA TYR A 43 -0.35 2.00 2.24
C TYR A 43 0.16 1.85 3.68
N MET A 44 -0.14 2.83 4.53
CA MET A 44 0.23 2.82 5.94
C MET A 44 -0.36 1.59 6.65
N ILE A 45 -1.66 1.33 6.48
CA ILE A 45 -2.34 0.16 7.06
C ILE A 45 -1.64 -1.14 6.63
N GLY A 46 -1.33 -1.29 5.33
CA GLY A 46 -0.58 -2.47 4.85
C GLY A 46 0.78 -2.63 5.52
N ALA A 47 1.53 -1.54 5.67
CA ALA A 47 2.84 -1.55 6.33
C ALA A 47 2.74 -1.91 7.82
N PHE A 48 1.78 -1.33 8.55
CA PHE A 48 1.57 -1.64 9.97
C PHE A 48 1.07 -3.06 10.19
N VAL A 49 0.19 -3.58 9.31
CA VAL A 49 -0.25 -4.99 9.37
C VAL A 49 0.94 -5.91 9.15
N ALA A 50 1.78 -5.65 8.15
CA ALA A 50 3.00 -6.42 7.93
C ALA A 50 3.93 -6.40 9.16
N LEU A 51 4.10 -5.22 9.77
CA LEU A 51 4.91 -5.05 10.99
C LEU A 51 4.35 -5.87 12.16
N ILE A 52 3.06 -5.76 12.44
CA ILE A 52 2.41 -6.49 13.54
C ILE A 52 2.50 -8.00 13.31
N VAL A 53 2.15 -8.46 12.11
CA VAL A 53 2.20 -9.89 11.74
C VAL A 53 3.62 -10.41 11.83
N SER A 54 4.62 -9.64 11.38
CA SER A 54 6.02 -10.02 11.50
C SER A 54 6.46 -10.17 12.96
N GLY A 55 6.04 -9.27 13.84
CA GLY A 55 6.32 -9.36 15.29
C GLY A 55 5.68 -10.59 15.91
N VAL A 56 4.42 -10.87 15.58
CA VAL A 56 3.70 -12.07 16.05
C VAL A 56 4.39 -13.35 15.57
N LEU A 57 4.71 -13.45 14.28
CA LEU A 57 5.39 -14.62 13.71
C LEU A 57 6.78 -14.83 14.33
N THR A 58 7.50 -13.75 14.65
CA THR A 58 8.79 -13.82 15.34
C THR A 58 8.63 -14.44 16.74
N ILE A 59 7.59 -14.06 17.49
CA ILE A 59 7.29 -14.64 18.82
C ILE A 59 6.99 -16.14 18.71
N TYR A 60 6.33 -16.57 17.63
CA TYR A 60 6.06 -17.99 17.35
C TYR A 60 7.28 -18.77 16.82
N GLY A 61 8.45 -18.15 16.72
CA GLY A 61 9.70 -18.81 16.32
C GLY A 61 9.90 -18.97 14.81
N PHE A 62 9.10 -18.29 13.98
CA PHE A 62 9.39 -18.19 12.54
C PHE A 62 10.64 -17.32 12.33
N THR A 63 11.37 -17.56 11.23
CA THR A 63 12.61 -16.82 10.95
C THR A 63 12.78 -16.48 9.47
N GLY A 64 13.49 -15.37 9.23
CA GLY A 64 13.97 -14.95 7.91
C GLY A 64 12.88 -14.83 6.85
N VAL A 65 13.05 -15.58 5.76
CA VAL A 65 12.21 -15.51 4.55
C VAL A 65 10.76 -15.92 4.82
N SER A 66 10.52 -16.83 5.78
CA SER A 66 9.17 -17.29 6.11
C SER A 66 8.30 -16.16 6.67
N ILE A 67 8.86 -15.32 7.55
CA ILE A 67 8.19 -14.13 8.07
C ILE A 67 7.89 -13.16 6.94
N LEU A 68 8.85 -12.91 6.06
CA LEU A 68 8.70 -11.96 4.96
C LEU A 68 7.54 -12.35 4.05
N ILE A 69 7.48 -13.62 3.63
CA ILE A 69 6.41 -14.12 2.74
C ILE A 69 5.04 -14.08 3.44
N LEU A 70 4.95 -14.59 4.67
CA LEU A 70 3.68 -14.68 5.40
C LEU A 70 3.14 -13.29 5.78
N ALA A 71 3.99 -12.42 6.31
CA ALA A 71 3.60 -11.06 6.66
C ALA A 71 3.20 -10.24 5.43
N ALA A 72 3.93 -10.37 4.31
CA ALA A 72 3.57 -9.72 3.05
C ALA A 72 2.22 -10.24 2.53
N MET A 73 1.98 -11.56 2.56
CA MET A 73 0.73 -12.15 2.09
C MET A 73 -0.46 -11.65 2.91
N VAL A 74 -0.35 -11.65 4.25
CA VAL A 74 -1.41 -11.15 5.13
C VAL A 74 -1.65 -9.66 4.91
N ALA A 75 -0.59 -8.86 4.80
CA ALA A 75 -0.70 -7.43 4.54
C ALA A 75 -1.37 -7.12 3.19
N MET A 76 -1.03 -7.86 2.12
CA MET A 76 -1.66 -7.71 0.82
C MET A 76 -3.16 -8.03 0.86
N ILE A 77 -3.53 -9.15 1.49
CA ILE A 77 -4.93 -9.56 1.63
C ILE A 77 -5.70 -8.51 2.44
N TYR A 78 -5.15 -8.05 3.55
CA TYR A 78 -5.80 -7.06 4.40
C TYR A 78 -5.95 -5.71 3.70
N ALA A 79 -4.90 -5.20 3.07
CA ALA A 79 -4.95 -3.92 2.34
C ALA A 79 -5.93 -3.98 1.17
N ALA A 80 -5.98 -5.10 0.43
CA ALA A 80 -6.94 -5.30 -0.65
C ALA A 80 -8.40 -5.34 -0.13
N ALA A 81 -8.65 -6.06 0.98
CA ALA A 81 -9.96 -6.10 1.60
C ALA A 81 -10.39 -4.72 2.11
N TYR A 82 -9.48 -3.99 2.78
CA TYR A 82 -9.73 -2.65 3.28
C TYR A 82 -10.04 -1.67 2.13
N GLY A 83 -9.21 -1.65 1.09
CA GLY A 83 -9.44 -0.83 -0.11
C GLY A 83 -10.78 -1.13 -0.78
N TYR A 84 -11.15 -2.41 -0.91
CA TYR A 84 -12.45 -2.79 -1.43
C TYR A 84 -13.62 -2.31 -0.55
N THR A 85 -13.50 -2.42 0.77
CA THR A 85 -14.54 -1.90 1.68
C THR A 85 -14.68 -0.38 1.59
N LEU A 86 -13.58 0.34 1.46
CA LEU A 86 -13.55 1.79 1.31
C LEU A 86 -14.21 2.21 -0.01
N GLU A 87 -13.85 1.54 -1.11
CA GLU A 87 -14.48 1.72 -2.42
C GLU A 87 -15.99 1.49 -2.32
N LYS A 88 -16.43 0.40 -1.70
CA LYS A 88 -17.84 0.00 -1.65
C LYS A 88 -18.69 0.92 -0.77
N ILE A 89 -18.17 1.34 0.38
CA ILE A 89 -18.92 2.08 1.40
C ILE A 89 -18.80 3.59 1.20
N ALA A 90 -17.60 4.10 0.96
CA ALA A 90 -17.35 5.54 0.86
C ALA A 90 -17.43 6.03 -0.60
N TYR A 91 -16.64 5.45 -1.51
CA TYR A 91 -16.47 6.05 -2.85
C TYR A 91 -17.58 5.74 -3.84
N ARG A 92 -18.07 4.50 -3.87
CA ARG A 92 -19.11 4.07 -4.83
C ARG A 92 -20.40 4.89 -4.70
N PRO A 93 -20.90 5.24 -3.49
CA PRO A 93 -22.04 6.15 -3.34
C PRO A 93 -21.75 7.60 -3.76
N LEU A 94 -20.50 8.06 -3.61
CA LEU A 94 -20.09 9.44 -3.88
C LEU A 94 -19.75 9.71 -5.35
N ARG A 95 -19.76 8.70 -6.22
CA ARG A 95 -19.52 8.87 -7.68
C ARG A 95 -20.54 9.79 -8.37
N GLY A 96 -21.74 9.94 -7.80
CA GLY A 96 -22.76 10.87 -8.31
C GLY A 96 -22.75 12.25 -7.65
N ALA A 97 -21.91 12.48 -6.64
CA ALA A 97 -21.85 13.70 -5.86
C ALA A 97 -20.87 14.73 -6.48
N PRO A 98 -20.98 16.02 -6.13
CA PRO A 98 -20.04 17.04 -6.59
C PRO A 98 -18.60 16.65 -6.27
N ARG A 99 -17.66 16.94 -7.18
CA ARG A 99 -16.25 16.51 -7.14
C ARG A 99 -15.48 16.90 -5.85
N LEU A 100 -16.02 17.82 -5.05
CA LEU A 100 -15.45 18.20 -3.74
C LEU A 100 -15.78 17.21 -2.60
N SER A 101 -16.94 16.55 -2.61
CA SER A 101 -17.32 15.63 -1.51
C SER A 101 -16.40 14.40 -1.39
N PRO A 102 -15.98 13.75 -2.50
CA PRO A 102 -15.03 12.64 -2.44
C PRO A 102 -13.63 13.04 -1.93
N LEU A 103 -13.24 14.31 -2.11
CA LEU A 103 -11.95 14.84 -1.68
C LEU A 103 -11.88 14.98 -0.14
N ILE A 104 -13.00 15.30 0.51
CA ILE A 104 -13.08 15.55 1.96
C ILE A 104 -13.40 14.26 2.74
N SER A 105 -14.03 13.27 2.08
CA SER A 105 -14.35 11.97 2.69
C SER A 105 -13.17 10.99 2.78
N ALA A 106 -12.01 11.39 2.26
CA ALA A 106 -10.82 10.58 2.10
C ALA A 106 -9.67 11.10 2.97
#